data_AF-A0A1V6ET32-F1
#
_entry.id   AF-A0A1V6ET32-F1
#
_cell.length_a   1.000
_cell.length_b   1.000
_cell.length_c   1.000
_cell.angle_alpha   90.00
_cell.angle_beta   90.00
_cell.angle_gamma   90.00
#
_symmetry.space_group_name_H-M   'P 1'
#
loop_
_entity.id
_entity.type
_entity.pdbx_description
1 polymer ?
#
loop_
_entity_poly.entity_id
_entity_poly.type
_entity_poly.pdbx_seq_one_letter_code
_entity_poly.pdbx_strand_id
1 'polypeptide(L)'
;MGQWLSGSQAIAQNVTTRLKSFRNDWFLDIGAGIDWLRLLGARGTQKRILREIERVTLGTPGVVRLTGLDLTLQGRDAKIFLSYIDVYRAENSLAVEI
;
A
#
# COMPACT_ATOMS: atom_id res chain seq x y z
N MET A 1 3.70 5.38 23.92
CA MET A 1 5.14 5.21 23.64
C MET A 1 5.26 4.52 22.29
N GLY A 2 5.92 5.11 21.30
CA GLY A 2 6.05 4.50 19.97
C GLY A 2 7.07 3.36 19.99
N GLN A 3 6.73 2.20 19.43
CA GLN A 3 7.66 1.09 19.27
C GLN A 3 8.49 1.32 18.01
N TRP A 4 9.81 1.38 18.15
CA TRP A 4 10.73 1.53 17.03
C TRP A 4 10.93 0.17 16.37
N LEU A 5 10.46 0.03 15.13
CA LEU A 5 10.67 -1.17 14.33
C LEU A 5 11.92 -1.01 13.46
N SER A 6 12.61 -2.12 13.20
CA SER A 6 13.82 -2.16 12.36
C SER A 6 13.74 -3.27 11.32
N GLY A 7 14.50 -3.14 10.23
CA GLY A 7 14.57 -4.14 9.17
C GLY A 7 13.24 -4.32 8.43
N SER A 8 12.86 -5.56 8.14
CA SER A 8 11.63 -5.93 7.42
C SER A 8 10.35 -5.35 8.04
N GLN A 9 10.28 -5.28 9.37
CA GLN A 9 9.11 -4.74 10.07
C GLN A 9 8.93 -3.24 9.84
N ALA A 10 10.03 -2.48 9.76
CA ALA A 10 9.97 -1.06 9.44
C ALA A 10 9.50 -0.83 8.00
N ILE A 11 9.95 -1.69 7.06
CA ILE A 11 9.50 -1.67 5.66
C ILE A 11 8.01 -1.98 5.60
N ALA A 12 7.53 -2.99 6.31
CA ALA A 12 6.11 -3.35 6.38
C ALA A 12 5.24 -2.22 6.94
N GLN A 13 5.70 -1.55 7.99
CA GLN A 13 5.03 -0.37 8.53
C GLN A 13 4.99 0.76 7.49
N ASN A 14 6.10 1.05 6.82
CA ASN A 14 6.17 2.09 5.80
C ASN A 14 5.21 1.80 4.63
N VAL A 15 5.22 0.57 4.10
CA VAL A 15 4.28 0.14 3.04
C VAL A 15 2.84 0.34 3.51
N THR A 16 2.50 -0.10 4.71
CA THR A 16 1.14 0.04 5.28
C THR A 16 0.73 1.51 5.39
N THR A 17 1.62 2.37 5.90
CA THR A 17 1.38 3.81 6.01
C THR A 17 1.16 4.43 4.64
N ARG A 18 2.00 4.14 3.65
CA ARG A 18 1.88 4.71 2.31
C ARG A 18 0.65 4.25 1.55
N LEU A 19 0.18 3.01 1.79
CA LEU A 19 -1.08 2.52 1.24
C LEU A 19 -2.29 3.21 1.89
N LYS A 20 -2.21 3.52 3.19
CA LYS A 20 -3.26 4.24 3.92
C LYS A 20 -3.27 5.75 3.66
N SER A 21 -2.15 6.32 3.21
CA SER A 21 -2.06 7.73 2.88
C SER A 21 -2.90 8.08 1.66
N PHE A 22 -3.73 9.10 1.82
CA PHE A 22 -4.51 9.68 0.75
C PHE A 22 -3.63 10.61 -0.08
N ARG A 23 -4.02 10.80 -1.33
CA ARG A 23 -3.46 11.85 -2.17
C ARG A 23 -3.64 13.21 -1.48
N ASN A 24 -2.60 14.05 -1.51
CA ASN A 24 -2.48 15.35 -0.83
C ASN A 24 -2.19 15.29 0.69
N ASP A 25 -2.01 14.12 1.31
CA ASP A 25 -1.67 14.04 2.75
C ASP A 25 -0.28 14.61 3.04
N TRP A 26 0.66 14.48 2.09
CA TRP A 26 2.02 14.95 2.27
C TRP A 26 2.22 16.31 1.60
N PHE A 27 2.40 17.36 2.41
CA PHE A 27 2.58 18.74 1.91
C PHE A 27 3.82 18.93 1.02
N LEU A 28 4.87 18.12 1.18
CA LEU A 28 6.07 18.17 0.34
C LEU A 28 5.90 17.42 -0.98
N ASP A 29 5.02 16.42 -1.02
CA ASP A 29 4.71 15.63 -2.21
C ASP A 29 3.20 15.38 -2.27
N ILE A 30 2.50 16.35 -2.84
CA ILE A 30 1.05 16.35 -2.98
C ILE A 30 0.57 15.19 -3.88
N GLY A 31 1.46 14.65 -4.73
CA GLY A 31 1.20 13.50 -5.58
C GLY A 31 1.43 12.14 -4.90
N ALA A 32 2.03 12.12 -3.70
CA ALA A 32 2.23 10.90 -2.94
C ALA A 32 0.90 10.32 -2.41
N GLY A 33 0.85 9.00 -2.26
CA GLY A 33 -0.33 8.27 -1.77
C GLY A 33 -1.25 7.79 -2.89
N ILE A 34 -2.48 7.43 -2.51
CA ILE A 34 -3.51 6.87 -3.39
C ILE A 34 -4.78 7.73 -3.27
N ASP A 35 -5.41 8.04 -4.41
CA ASP A 35 -6.68 8.80 -4.45
C ASP A 35 -7.87 7.87 -4.15
N TRP A 36 -7.97 7.41 -2.91
CA TRP A 36 -9.01 6.49 -2.45
C TRP A 36 -10.42 7.04 -2.62
N LEU A 37 -10.62 8.35 -2.39
CA LEU A 37 -11.94 8.99 -2.54
C LEU A 37 -12.48 8.83 -3.96
N ARG A 38 -11.63 9.07 -4.96
CA ARG A 38 -12.02 8.89 -6.36
C ARG A 38 -12.15 7.43 -6.74
N LEU A 39 -11.27 6.57 -6.22
CA LEU A 39 -11.21 5.16 -6.60
C LEU A 39 -12.37 4.35 -6.00
N LEU A 40 -12.72 4.57 -4.73
CA LEU A 40 -13.82 3.89 -4.04
C LEU A 40 -15.18 4.53 -4.37
N GLY A 41 -15.19 5.79 -4.78
CA GLY A 41 -16.40 6.51 -5.20
C GLY A 41 -16.93 6.14 -6.59
N ALA A 42 -16.16 5.43 -7.42
CA ALA A 42 -16.51 5.10 -8.80
C ALA A 42 -16.55 3.58 -9.05
N ARG A 43 -17.44 3.14 -9.95
CA ARG A 43 -17.55 1.74 -10.35
C ARG A 43 -16.47 1.36 -11.38
N GLY A 44 -16.01 0.11 -11.35
CA GLY A 44 -15.05 -0.42 -12.33
C GLY A 44 -13.60 0.04 -12.13
N THR A 45 -13.27 0.59 -10.95
CA THR A 45 -11.94 1.11 -10.62
C THR A 45 -10.97 0.05 -10.11
N GLN A 46 -11.40 -1.20 -9.91
CA GLN A 46 -10.58 -2.28 -9.33
C GLN A 46 -9.20 -2.43 -10.00
N LYS A 47 -9.15 -2.42 -11.34
CA LYS A 47 -7.87 -2.47 -12.08
C LYS A 47 -6.98 -1.25 -11.81
N ARG A 48 -7.57 -0.07 -11.63
CA ARG A 48 -6.83 1.16 -11.30
C ARG A 48 -6.30 1.09 -9.87
N ILE A 49 -7.12 0.61 -8.93
CA ILE A 49 -6.71 0.42 -7.52
C ILE A 49 -5.52 -0.52 -7.45
N LEU A 50 -5.59 -1.69 -8.11
CA LEU A 50 -4.47 -2.63 -8.17
C LEU A 50 -3.18 -1.97 -8.70
N ARG A 51 -3.27 -1.25 -9.81
CA ARG A 51 -2.13 -0.54 -10.40
C ARG A 51 -1.54 0.54 -9.46
N GLU A 52 -2.38 1.26 -8.73
CA GLU A 52 -1.92 2.25 -7.76
C GLU A 52 -1.24 1.60 -6.55
N ILE A 53 -1.80 0.49 -6.04
CA ILE A 53 -1.19 -0.30 -4.97
C ILE A 53 0.18 -0.83 -5.40
N GLU A 54 0.30 -1.36 -6.62
CA GLU A 54 1.59 -1.79 -7.19
C GLU A 54 2.59 -0.64 -7.26
N ARG A 55 2.17 0.52 -7.80
CA ARG A 55 3.02 1.72 -7.91
C ARG A 55 3.55 2.16 -6.55
N VAL A 56 2.69 2.23 -5.53
CA VAL A 56 3.07 2.68 -4.19
C VAL A 56 3.95 1.66 -3.49
N THR A 57 3.61 0.38 -3.60
CA THR A 57 4.38 -0.71 -2.97
C THR A 57 5.78 -0.80 -3.57
N LEU A 58 5.90 -0.89 -4.90
CA LEU A 58 7.20 -0.96 -5.58
C LEU A 58 8.01 0.33 -5.45
N GLY A 59 7.34 1.47 -5.33
CA GLY A 59 7.99 2.75 -5.05
C GLY A 59 8.44 2.91 -3.60
N THR A 60 8.21 1.94 -2.71
CA THR A 60 8.60 2.02 -1.31
C THR A 60 10.03 1.55 -1.09
N PRO A 61 10.91 2.38 -0.48
CA PRO A 61 12.28 1.99 -0.21
C PRO A 61 12.33 0.69 0.61
N GLY A 62 13.10 -0.28 0.11
CA GLY A 62 13.27 -1.59 0.75
C GLY A 62 12.39 -2.69 0.18
N VAL A 63 11.39 -2.39 -0.66
CA VAL A 63 10.65 -3.40 -1.42
C VAL A 63 11.43 -3.75 -2.70
N VAL A 64 11.68 -5.04 -2.92
CA VAL A 64 12.42 -5.52 -4.10
C VAL A 64 11.47 -6.01 -5.19
N ARG A 65 10.46 -6.79 -4.80
CA ARG A 65 9.53 -7.41 -5.76
C ARG A 65 8.20 -7.74 -5.11
N LEU A 66 7.12 -7.56 -5.86
CA LEU A 66 5.79 -8.04 -5.49
C LEU A 66 5.62 -9.53 -5.86
N THR A 67 5.18 -10.36 -4.93
CA THR A 67 4.91 -11.80 -5.15
C THR A 67 3.42 -12.11 -5.24
N GLY A 68 2.57 -11.28 -4.63
CA GLY A 68 1.13 -11.44 -4.70
C GLY A 68 0.41 -10.13 -4.41
N LEU A 69 -0.71 -9.94 -5.09
CA LEU A 69 -1.62 -8.82 -4.85
C LEU A 69 -3.04 -9.27 -5.13
N ASP A 70 -3.88 -9.13 -4.12
CA ASP A 70 -5.32 -9.35 -4.21
C ASP A 70 -6.07 -8.19 -3.55
N LEU A 71 -7.29 -7.95 -4.03
CA LEU A 71 -8.12 -6.84 -3.60
C LEU A 71 -9.57 -7.30 -3.54
N THR A 72 -10.16 -7.20 -2.36
CA THR A 72 -11.58 -7.38 -2.12
C THR A 72 -12.23 -6.03 -1.85
N LEU A 73 -13.20 -5.66 -2.68
CA LEU A 73 -13.99 -4.43 -2.52
C LEU A 73 -15.38 -4.78 -2.00
N GLN A 74 -15.79 -4.15 -0.89
CA GLN A 74 -17.14 -4.26 -0.34
C GLN A 74 -17.75 -2.86 -0.19
N GLY A 75 -18.47 -2.41 -1.22
CA GLY A 75 -19.05 -1.07 -1.23
C GLY A 75 -17.98 0.01 -1.29
N ARG A 76 -17.76 0.72 -0.18
CA ARG A 76 -16.72 1.75 -0.03
C ARG A 76 -15.51 1.28 0.78
N ASP A 77 -15.52 0.04 1.25
CA ASP A 77 -14.43 -0.54 2.02
C ASP A 77 -13.53 -1.38 1.10
N ALA A 78 -12.21 -1.29 1.27
CA ALA A 78 -11.25 -2.06 0.51
C ALA A 78 -10.34 -2.88 1.43
N LYS A 79 -10.31 -4.21 1.20
CA LYS A 79 -9.36 -5.13 1.83
C LYS A 79 -8.31 -5.54 0.80
N ILE A 80 -7.06 -5.19 1.09
CA ILE A 80 -5.92 -5.42 0.23
C ILE A 80 -5.07 -6.52 0.86
N PHE A 81 -4.77 -7.57 0.10
CA PHE A 81 -3.83 -8.60 0.47
C PHE A 81 -2.59 -8.46 -0.40
N LEU A 82 -1.44 -8.28 0.23
CA LEU A 82 -0.19 -7.94 -0.44
C LEU A 82 0.91 -8.87 0.05
N SER A 83 1.64 -9.49 -0.87
CA SER A 83 2.84 -10.25 -0.58
C SER A 83 4.01 -9.69 -1.39
N TYR A 84 5.14 -9.46 -0.73
CA TYR A 84 6.33 -8.93 -1.38
C TYR A 84 7.61 -9.43 -0.72
N ILE A 85 8.70 -9.37 -1.48
CA ILE A 85 10.06 -9.64 -1.01
C ILE A 85 10.75 -8.30 -0.77
N ASP A 86 11.36 -8.17 0.40
CA ASP A 86 12.15 -7.00 0.76
C ASP A 86 13.65 -7.16 0.44
N VAL A 87 14.42 -6.11 0.70
CA VAL A 87 15.88 -6.08 0.53
C VAL A 87 16.62 -7.11 1.39
N TYR A 88 16.00 -7.58 2.47
CA TYR A 88 16.53 -8.62 3.35
C TYR A 88 16.22 -10.03 2.85
N ARG A 89 15.62 -10.17 1.66
CA ARG A 89 15.12 -11.43 1.07
C ARG A 89 14.06 -12.12 1.95
N ALA A 90 13.43 -11.39 2.85
CA ALA A 90 12.30 -11.89 3.61
C ALA A 90 11.02 -11.68 2.79
N GLU A 91 10.17 -12.70 2.76
CA GLU A 91 8.83 -12.59 2.24
C GLU A 91 7.90 -12.07 3.34
N ASN A 92 7.23 -10.95 3.06
CA ASN A 92 6.26 -10.35 3.97
C ASN A 92 4.88 -10.39 3.33
N SER A 93 3.90 -10.87 4.08
CA SER A 93 2.48 -10.79 3.73
C SER A 93 1.77 -9.79 4.64
N LEU A 94 1.01 -8.89 4.03
CA LEU A 94 0.27 -7.83 4.71
C LEU A 94 -1.18 -7.85 4.27
N ALA A 95 -2.08 -7.65 5.24
CA ALA A 95 -3.48 -7.36 5.00
C ALA A 95 -3.74 -5.92 5.45
N VAL A 96 -4.21 -5.08 4.53
CA VAL A 96 -4.49 -3.67 4.78
C VAL A 96 -5.96 -3.40 4.47
N GLU A 97 -6.64 -2.81 5.44
CA GLU A 97 -8.01 -2.32 5.28
C GLU A 97 -8.00 -0.79 5.17
N ILE A 98 -8.71 -0.28 4.16
CA ILE A 98 -8.91 1.14 3.85
C ILE A 98 -10.39 1.48 4.00
#